data_AF-A0AA39ZE92-F1
#
_entry.id   AF-A0AA39ZE92-F1
#
_cell.length_a   1.000
_cell.length_b   1.000
_cell.length_c   1.000
_cell.angle_alpha   90.00
_cell.angle_beta   90.00
_cell.angle_gamma   90.00
#
_symmetry.space_group_name_H-M   'P 1'
#
loop_
_entity.id
_entity.type
_entity.pdbx_description
1 polymer ?
#
loop_
_entity_poly.entity_id
_entity_poly.type
_entity_poly.pdbx_seq_one_letter_code
_entity_poly.pdbx_strand_id
1 'polypeptide(L)' 'MSGLRHNTYYDKKLGQSPALVRARRPYLFKNALTGLVLVGVTASIYTYTLMAVGQDDFEDVKVPDVPVQPAKK' A
#
# COMPACT_ATOMS: atom_id res chain seq x y z
N MET A 1 -1.09 -17.00 -46.33
CA MET A 1 -0.83 -15.57 -46.02
C MET A 1 -0.50 -15.45 -44.54
N SER A 2 0.79 -15.42 -44.19
CA SER A 2 1.29 -15.26 -42.82
C SER A 2 1.31 -13.77 -42.44
N GLY A 3 0.15 -13.23 -42.06
CA GLY A 3 0.01 -11.84 -41.64
C GLY A 3 0.40 -11.64 -40.17
N LEU A 4 1.51 -10.91 -39.96
CA LEU A 4 1.89 -10.18 -38.74
C LEU A 4 1.51 -10.84 -37.40
N ARG A 5 2.36 -11.75 -36.89
CA ARG A 5 2.31 -12.07 -35.45
C ARG A 5 2.67 -10.80 -34.69
N HIS A 6 1.68 -10.18 -34.06
CA HIS A 6 1.88 -9.02 -33.20
C HIS A 6 2.90 -9.40 -32.11
N ASN A 7 4.09 -8.80 -32.15
CA ASN A 7 5.15 -8.98 -31.14
C ASN A 7 4.73 -8.31 -29.83
N THR A 8 3.68 -8.81 -29.19
CA THR A 8 3.22 -8.30 -27.92
C THR A 8 3.95 -8.97 -26.77
N TYR A 9 4.06 -8.26 -25.66
CA TYR A 9 4.71 -8.74 -24.44
C TYR A 9 3.89 -9.80 -23.69
N TYR A 10 2.71 -10.14 -24.21
CA TYR A 10 1.76 -11.05 -23.62
C TYR A 10 1.50 -12.25 -24.52
N ASP A 11 1.30 -13.42 -23.94
CA ASP A 11 0.87 -14.61 -24.68
C ASP A 11 -0.64 -14.52 -24.99
N LYS A 12 -1.14 -15.40 -25.87
CA LYS A 12 -2.56 -15.51 -26.25
C LYS A 12 -3.50 -15.71 -25.05
N LYS A 13 -2.98 -16.23 -23.94
CA LYS A 13 -3.71 -16.39 -22.65
C LYS A 13 -3.52 -15.22 -21.69
N LEU A 14 -3.02 -14.07 -22.17
CA LEU A 14 -2.68 -12.88 -21.37
C LEU A 14 -1.60 -13.11 -20.30
N GLY A 15 -0.87 -14.22 -20.38
CA GLY A 15 0.30 -14.50 -19.55
C GLY A 15 1.52 -13.66 -19.95
N GLN A 16 2.50 -13.52 -19.06
CA GLN A 16 3.75 -12.83 -19.41
C GLN A 16 4.55 -13.64 -20.42
N SER A 17 4.98 -13.00 -21.51
CA SER A 17 5.87 -13.66 -22.47
C SER A 17 7.31 -13.75 -21.93
N PRO A 18 8.13 -14.70 -22.42
CA PRO A 18 9.54 -14.79 -22.04
C PRO A 18 10.34 -13.50 -22.29
N ALA A 19 9.97 -12.75 -23.34
CA ALA A 19 10.58 -11.45 -23.65
C ALA A 19 10.28 -10.41 -22.55
N LEU A 20 9.05 -10.40 -22.02
CA LEU A 20 8.62 -9.50 -20.96
C LEU A 20 9.32 -9.82 -19.62
N VAL A 21 9.42 -11.11 -19.29
CA VAL A 21 10.12 -11.54 -18.06
C VAL A 21 11.57 -11.09 -18.09
N ARG A 22 12.28 -11.28 -19.22
CA ARG A 22 13.67 -10.83 -19.39
C ARG A 22 13.80 -9.31 -19.25
N ALA A 23 12.89 -8.56 -19.86
CA ALA A 23 12.89 -7.10 -19.76
C ALA A 23 12.68 -6.59 -18.32
N ARG A 24 11.95 -7.34 -17.48
CA ARG A 24 11.68 -6.98 -16.08
C ARG A 24 12.72 -7.43 -15.08
N ARG A 25 13.53 -8.46 -15.40
CA ARG A 25 14.59 -8.99 -14.52
C ARG A 25 15.39 -7.92 -13.75
N PRO A 26 15.89 -6.83 -14.37
CA PRO A 26 16.70 -5.86 -13.64
C PRO A 26 15.93 -4.99 -12.63
N TYR A 27 14.60 -4.91 -12.74
CA TYR A 27 13.76 -4.04 -11.91
C TYR A 27 12.99 -4.78 -10.83
N LEU A 28 12.82 -6.10 -10.94
CA LEU A 28 12.04 -6.88 -9.96
C LEU A 28 12.58 -6.69 -8.54
N PHE A 29 13.89 -6.87 -8.35
CA PHE A 29 14.51 -6.74 -7.03
C PHE A 29 14.51 -5.30 -6.52
N LYS A 30 14.88 -4.34 -7.38
CA LYS A 30 14.94 -2.92 -7.02
C LYS A 30 13.56 -2.39 -6.62
N ASN A 31 12.53 -2.72 -7.39
CA ASN A 31 11.17 -2.28 -7.10
C ASN A 31 10.59 -2.98 -5.87
N ALA A 32 10.87 -4.27 -5.68
CA ALA A 32 10.45 -4.99 -4.47
C ALA A 32 11.09 -4.37 -3.21
N LEU A 33 12.39 -4.05 -3.27
CA LEU A 33 13.09 -3.39 -2.18
C LEU A 33 12.49 -2.01 -1.88
N THR A 34 12.24 -1.19 -2.90
CA THR A 34 11.57 0.10 -2.72
C THR A 34 10.19 -0.06 -2.09
N GLY A 35 9.41 -1.05 -2.55
CA GLY A 35 8.11 -1.37 -1.97
C GLY A 35 8.19 -1.76 -0.49
N LEU A 36 9.17 -2.60 -0.13
CA LEU A 36 9.42 -2.99 1.26
C LEU A 36 9.82 -1.79 2.13
N VAL A 37 10.63 -0.88 1.61
CA VAL A 37 11.00 0.35 2.32
C VAL A 37 9.77 1.21 2.58
N LEU A 38 8.93 1.43 1.57
CA LEU A 38 7.70 2.22 1.71
C LEU A 38 6.74 1.61 2.76
N VAL A 39 6.54 0.29 2.70
CA VAL A 39 5.71 -0.43 3.67
C VAL A 39 6.32 -0.35 5.06
N GLY A 40 7.62 -0.57 5.20
CA GLY A 40 8.32 -0.53 6.48
C GLY A 40 8.25 0.85 7.14
N VAL A 41 8.50 1.92 6.37
CA VAL A 41 8.39 3.30 6.87
C VAL A 41 6.95 3.60 7.32
N THR A 42 5.97 3.30 6.49
CA THR A 42 4.56 3.56 6.81
C THR A 42 4.10 2.79 8.05
N ALA A 43 4.43 1.48 8.11
CA ALA A 43 4.12 0.65 9.26
C ALA A 43 4.80 1.16 10.52
N SER A 44 6.07 1.55 10.45
CA SER A 44 6.82 2.07 11.60
C SER A 44 6.21 3.34 12.18
N ILE A 45 5.81 4.29 11.33
CA ILE A 45 5.13 5.52 11.76
C ILE A 45 3.82 5.17 12.44
N TYR A 46 2.99 4.33 11.82
CA TYR A 46 1.70 3.94 12.37
C TYR A 46 1.83 3.25 13.74
N THR A 47 2.74 2.27 13.86
CA THR A 47 2.97 1.58 15.13
C THR A 47 3.53 2.52 16.19
N TYR A 48 4.44 3.42 15.81
CA TYR A 48 4.99 4.40 16.73
C TYR A 48 3.90 5.34 17.25
N THR A 49 3.01 5.82 16.37
CA THR A 49 1.92 6.71 16.79
C THR A 49 0.96 6.03 17.75
N LEU A 50 0.63 4.76 17.56
CA LEU A 50 -0.20 4.01 18.52
C LEU A 50 0.47 3.89 19.88
N MET A 51 1.77 3.60 19.91
CA MET A 51 2.51 3.48 21.17
C MET A 51 2.68 4.85 21.86
N ALA A 52 2.96 5.89 21.10
CA ALA A 52 3.14 7.24 21.63
C ALA A 52 1.83 7.80 22.20
N VAL A 53 0.71 7.63 21.50
CA VAL A 53 -0.61 8.09 21.97
C VAL A 53 -1.14 7.22 23.11
N GLY A 54 -0.86 5.91 23.09
CA GLY A 54 -1.29 5.00 24.15
C GLY A 54 -0.62 5.24 25.52
N GLN A 55 0.40 6.09 25.59
CA GLN A 55 1.04 6.52 26.84
C GLN A 55 0.42 7.80 27.44
N ASP A 56 -0.55 8.40 26.75
CA ASP A 56 -1.23 9.61 27.21
C ASP A 56 -2.41 9.25 28.12
N ASP A 57 -2.52 9.90 29.28
CA ASP A 57 -3.56 9.62 30.29
C ASP A 57 -4.86 10.42 30.03
N PHE A 58 -4.86 11.35 29.07
CA PHE A 58 -6.04 12.13 28.64
C PHE A 58 -6.83 12.79 29.80
N GLU A 59 -6.17 13.12 30.92
CA GLU A 59 -6.84 13.62 32.13
C GLU A 59 -7.53 14.98 31.94
N ASP A 60 -7.11 15.73 30.92
CA ASP A 60 -7.69 17.02 30.54
C ASP A 60 -8.99 16.88 29.71
N VAL A 61 -9.26 15.68 29.19
CA VAL A 61 -10.45 15.37 28.39
C VAL A 61 -11.63 15.03 29.32
N LYS A 62 -12.51 16.00 29.53
CA LYS A 62 -13.74 15.81 30.29
C LYS A 62 -14.75 15.02 29.46
N VAL A 63 -14.95 13.74 29.80
CA VAL A 63 -16.00 12.90 29.19
C VAL A 63 -17.34 13.24 29.84
N PRO A 64 -18.34 13.74 29.10
CA PRO A 64 -19.66 13.98 29.67
C PRO A 64 -20.35 12.65 30.02
N ASP A 65 -21.01 12.58 31.18
CA ASP A 65 -21.76 11.38 31.62
C ASP A 65 -22.91 10.99 30.68
N VAL A 66 -23.35 11.93 29.82
CA VAL A 66 -24.46 11.75 28.90
C VAL A 66 -24.02 12.13 27.48
N PRO A 67 -24.33 11.32 26.45
CA PRO A 67 -24.03 11.66 25.07
C PRO A 67 -24.60 13.04 24.71
N VAL A 68 -23.78 13.87 24.09
CA VAL A 68 -24.18 15.21 23.64
C VAL A 68 -25.33 15.04 22.64
N GLN A 69 -26.53 15.48 23.02
CA GLN A 69 -27.68 15.44 22.13
C GLN A 69 -27.44 16.43 20.98
N PRO A 70 -27.57 16.01 19.72
CA PRO A 70 -27.40 16.91 18.59
C PRO A 70 -28.43 18.03 18.68
N ALA A 71 -27.98 19.28 18.58
CA ALA A 71 -28.84 20.45 18.67
C ALA A 71 -29.98 20.33 17.65
N LYS A 72 -31.22 20.29 18.14
CA LYS A 72 -32.42 20.36 17.30
C LYS A 72 -32.46 21.76 16.67
N LYS A 73 -32.34 21.81 15.34
CA LYS A 73 -32.66 23.00 14.54
C LYS A 73 -34.14 23.33 14.62
#